data_AF-A0A7X9GNV9-F1
#
_entry.id   AF-A0A7X9GNV9-F1
#
_cell.length_a   1.000
_cell.length_b   1.000
_cell.length_c   1.000
_cell.angle_alpha   90.00
_cell.angle_beta   90.00
_cell.angle_gamma   90.00
#
_symmetry.space_group_name_H-M   'P 1'
#
loop_
_entity.id
_entity.type
_entity.pdbx_description
1 polymer ?
#
loop_
_entity_poly.entity_id
_entity_poly.type
_entity_poly.pdbx_seq_one_letter_code
_entity_poly.pdbx_strand_id
1 'polypeptide(L)'
;IRDAVHTLTSSIDLAASAIEEMVASSEEVASISQEVSEQAQKSNQQVKATEEILDFIRRVAKQTNLLGLNAAIEASRAGELGRGFQVVATEVRKLAEDSNRSANDIQEILQNFQDTMSAVTQGVMDSGKINMEQAKHTQDIAQMVEGLKKVGDHLSQLTENL
;
A
#
# COMPACT_ATOMS: atom_id res chain seq x y z
N ILE A 1 35.50 -14.30 40.77
CA ILE A 1 34.13 -13.84 41.11
C ILE A 1 33.92 -12.41 40.64
N ARG A 2 34.79 -11.45 41.00
CA ARG A 2 34.72 -10.05 40.52
C ARG A 2 34.62 -9.91 39.00
N ASP A 3 35.47 -10.61 38.22
CA ASP A 3 35.41 -10.59 36.75
C ASP A 3 34.09 -11.14 36.19
N ALA A 4 33.52 -12.16 36.83
CA ALA A 4 32.24 -12.74 36.43
C ALA A 4 31.07 -11.78 36.70
N VAL A 5 31.09 -11.09 37.85
CA VAL A 5 30.09 -10.05 38.19
C VAL A 5 30.21 -8.83 37.27
N HIS A 6 31.43 -8.41 36.94
CA HIS A 6 31.67 -7.34 35.97
C HIS A 6 31.14 -7.72 34.57
N THR A 7 31.41 -8.95 34.11
CA THR A 7 30.93 -9.46 32.81
C THR A 7 29.41 -9.55 32.77
N LEU A 8 28.78 -9.99 33.87
CA LEU A 8 27.32 -10.04 34.01
C LEU A 8 26.71 -8.64 33.93
N THR A 9 27.25 -7.67 34.67
CA THR A 9 26.75 -6.28 34.68
C THR A 9 26.86 -5.64 33.31
N SER A 10 28.02 -5.81 32.64
CA SER A 10 28.21 -5.34 31.26
C SER A 10 27.22 -5.99 30.29
N SER A 11 26.90 -7.27 30.46
CA SER A 11 25.92 -7.98 29.62
C SER A 11 24.49 -7.49 29.86
N ILE A 12 24.14 -7.12 31.10
CA ILE A 12 22.86 -6.51 31.46
C ILE A 12 22.72 -5.13 30.82
N ASP A 13 23.76 -4.30 30.86
CA ASP A 13 23.74 -2.98 30.24
C ASP A 13 23.59 -3.09 28.71
N LEU A 14 24.29 -4.04 28.07
CA LEU A 14 24.12 -4.34 26.64
C LEU A 14 22.68 -4.78 26.33
N ALA A 15 22.09 -5.64 27.16
CA ALA A 15 20.70 -6.07 26.99
C ALA A 15 19.71 -4.91 27.17
N ALA A 16 19.95 -4.01 28.12
CA ALA A 16 19.13 -2.82 28.33
C ALA A 16 19.14 -1.90 27.10
N SER A 17 20.31 -1.59 26.53
CA SER A 17 20.43 -0.78 25.32
C SER A 17 19.71 -1.43 24.12
N ALA A 18 19.87 -2.75 23.94
CA ALA A 18 19.20 -3.47 22.86
C ALA A 18 17.66 -3.44 22.97
N ILE A 19 17.13 -3.41 24.20
CA ILE A 19 15.68 -3.28 24.46
C ILE A 19 15.20 -1.87 24.13
N GLU A 20 15.95 -0.83 24.50
CA GLU A 20 15.63 0.55 24.13
C GLU A 20 15.58 0.74 22.62
N GLU A 21 16.56 0.19 21.89
CA GLU A 21 16.57 0.17 20.43
C GLU A 21 15.36 -0.58 19.85
N MET A 22 14.96 -1.69 20.46
CA MET A 22 13.82 -2.48 20.02
C MET A 22 12.48 -1.77 20.24
N VAL A 23 12.33 -1.02 21.33
CA VAL A 23 11.16 -0.17 21.57
C VAL A 23 11.09 0.92 20.50
N ALA A 24 12.19 1.63 20.27
CA ALA A 24 12.25 2.69 19.26
C ALA A 24 11.93 2.16 17.85
N SER A 25 12.48 1.00 17.47
CA SER A 25 12.18 0.34 16.19
C SER A 25 10.72 -0.07 16.08
N SER A 26 10.09 -0.52 17.17
CA SER A 26 8.68 -0.87 17.19
C SER A 26 7.77 0.35 16.96
N GLU A 27 8.11 1.49 17.56
CA GLU A 27 7.41 2.75 17.33
C GLU A 27 7.57 3.24 15.87
N GLU A 28 8.77 3.11 15.31
CA GLU A 28 9.04 3.45 13.91
C GLU A 28 8.23 2.56 12.95
N VAL A 29 8.20 1.25 13.18
CA VAL A 29 7.38 0.30 12.40
C VAL A 29 5.90 0.66 12.48
N ALA A 30 5.40 1.06 13.64
CA ALA A 30 4.00 1.50 13.80
C ALA A 30 3.72 2.76 12.97
N SER A 31 4.62 3.75 12.99
CA SER A 31 4.51 4.97 12.19
C SER A 31 4.50 4.68 10.69
N ILE A 32 5.47 3.89 10.21
CA ILE A 32 5.56 3.48 8.80
C ILE A 32 4.31 2.72 8.37
N SER A 33 3.82 1.82 9.22
CA SER A 33 2.59 1.06 8.95
C SER A 33 1.39 1.99 8.76
N GLN A 34 1.26 3.02 9.60
CA GLN A 34 0.20 4.02 9.47
C GLN A 34 0.32 4.81 8.15
N GLU A 35 1.52 5.28 7.81
CA GLU A 35 1.77 6.00 6.55
C GLU A 35 1.44 5.15 5.32
N VAL A 36 1.83 3.87 5.30
CA VAL A 36 1.51 2.95 4.21
C VAL A 36 0.00 2.73 4.10
N SER A 37 -0.72 2.63 5.23
CA SER A 37 -2.18 2.52 5.24
C SER A 37 -2.85 3.73 4.61
N GLU A 38 -2.42 4.94 5.00
CA GLU A 38 -2.94 6.19 4.46
C GLU A 38 -2.66 6.32 2.96
N GLN A 39 -1.45 5.96 2.53
CA GLN A 39 -1.09 5.99 1.12
C GLN A 39 -1.89 4.97 0.30
N ALA A 40 -2.15 3.78 0.83
CA ALA A 40 -3.01 2.78 0.18
C ALA A 40 -4.47 3.29 0.05
N GLN A 41 -5.00 3.94 1.08
CA GLN A 41 -6.33 4.56 1.04
C GLN A 41 -6.41 5.67 -0.01
N LYS A 42 -5.40 6.55 -0.07
CA LYS A 42 -5.31 7.61 -1.07
C LYS A 42 -5.25 7.05 -2.49
N SER A 43 -4.46 6.00 -2.72
CA SER A 43 -4.39 5.31 -4.00
C SER A 43 -5.77 4.74 -4.40
N ASN A 44 -6.50 4.14 -3.46
CA ASN A 44 -7.85 3.65 -3.71
C ASN A 44 -8.84 4.77 -4.08
N GLN A 45 -8.71 5.97 -3.50
CA GLN A 45 -9.52 7.12 -3.90
C GLN A 45 -9.18 7.60 -5.32
N GLN A 46 -7.90 7.60 -5.69
CA GLN A 46 -7.45 7.95 -7.04
C GLN A 46 -7.95 6.95 -8.11
N VAL A 47 -7.98 5.66 -7.78
CA VAL A 47 -8.60 4.62 -8.63
C VAL A 47 -10.06 4.96 -8.90
N LYS A 48 -10.86 5.24 -7.86
CA LYS A 48 -12.27 5.60 -8.01
C LYS A 48 -12.47 6.84 -8.89
N ALA A 49 -11.64 7.87 -8.70
CA ALA A 49 -11.69 9.06 -9.56
C ALA A 49 -11.35 8.72 -11.02
N THR A 50 -10.45 7.76 -11.26
CA THR A 50 -10.10 7.30 -12.61
C THR A 50 -11.25 6.50 -13.24
N GLU A 51 -11.98 5.70 -12.45
CA GLU A 51 -13.18 5.00 -12.92
C GLU A 51 -14.25 5.97 -13.45
N GLU A 52 -14.47 7.10 -12.77
CA GLU A 52 -15.41 8.13 -13.23
C GLU A 52 -15.00 8.73 -14.59
N ILE A 53 -13.69 8.91 -14.81
CA ILE A 53 -13.13 9.38 -16.08
C ILE A 53 -13.33 8.32 -17.17
N LEU A 54 -13.11 7.04 -16.87
CA LEU A 54 -13.34 5.95 -17.82
C LEU A 54 -14.82 5.87 -18.22
N ASP A 55 -15.74 6.02 -17.27
CA ASP A 55 -17.16 6.07 -17.57
C ASP A 55 -17.52 7.25 -18.48
N PHE A 56 -16.89 8.41 -18.27
CA PHE A 56 -17.03 9.53 -19.19
C PHE A 56 -16.51 9.20 -20.59
N ILE A 57 -15.32 8.60 -20.71
CA ILE A 57 -14.73 8.18 -21.99
C ILE A 57 -15.64 7.18 -22.70
N ARG A 58 -16.20 6.19 -21.99
CA ARG A 58 -17.17 5.24 -22.56
C ARG A 58 -18.42 5.91 -23.09
N ARG A 59 -18.97 6.88 -22.35
CA ARG A 59 -20.12 7.68 -22.81
C ARG A 59 -19.79 8.46 -24.08
N VAL A 60 -18.63 9.10 -24.13
CA VAL A 60 -18.15 9.84 -25.32
C VAL A 60 -17.96 8.87 -26.49
N ALA A 61 -17.28 7.74 -26.30
CA ALA A 61 -17.09 6.72 -27.32
C ALA A 61 -18.43 6.21 -27.86
N LYS A 62 -19.39 5.89 -26.98
CA LYS A 62 -20.74 5.46 -27.39
C LYS A 62 -21.46 6.53 -28.21
N GLN A 63 -21.39 7.79 -27.80
CA GLN A 63 -22.00 8.91 -28.52
C GLN A 63 -21.34 9.15 -29.88
N THR A 64 -20.01 9.09 -29.95
CA THR A 64 -19.24 9.20 -31.19
C THR A 64 -19.55 8.05 -32.15
N ASN A 65 -19.73 6.82 -31.65
CA ASN A 65 -20.15 5.70 -32.47
C ASN A 65 -21.55 5.92 -33.07
N LEU A 66 -22.49 6.45 -32.28
CA LEU A 66 -23.83 6.81 -32.78
C LEU A 66 -23.80 7.94 -33.81
N LEU A 67 -22.96 8.96 -33.60
CA LEU A 67 -22.73 10.03 -34.58
C LEU A 67 -22.15 9.48 -35.89
N GLY A 68 -21.15 8.60 -35.80
CA GLY A 68 -20.56 7.92 -36.95
C GLY A 68 -21.56 7.03 -37.68
N LEU A 69 -22.45 6.33 -36.96
CA LEU A 69 -23.55 5.56 -37.55
C LEU A 69 -24.51 6.45 -38.33
N ASN A 70 -24.95 7.57 -37.74
CA ASN A 70 -25.84 8.51 -38.42
C ASN A 70 -25.18 9.11 -39.68
N ALA A 71 -23.89 9.45 -39.60
CA ALA A 71 -23.12 9.93 -40.74
C ALA A 71 -23.00 8.87 -41.85
N ALA A 72 -22.80 7.60 -41.49
CA ALA A 72 -22.75 6.49 -42.45
C ALA A 72 -24.10 6.28 -43.17
N ILE A 73 -25.21 6.40 -42.43
CA ILE A 73 -26.58 6.31 -43.00
C ILE A 73 -26.81 7.46 -44.00
N GLU A 74 -26.47 8.70 -43.64
CA GLU A 74 -26.68 9.85 -44.52
C GLU A 74 -25.74 9.80 -45.74
N ALA A 75 -24.50 9.32 -45.56
CA ALA A 75 -23.57 9.07 -46.66
C ALA A 75 -24.12 8.04 -47.66
N SER A 76 -24.71 6.94 -47.16
CA SER A 76 -25.37 5.94 -48.01
C SER A 76 -26.59 6.53 -48.74
N ARG A 77 -27.33 7.44 -48.10
CA ARG A 77 -28.49 8.12 -48.68
C ARG A 77 -28.10 9.09 -49.80
N ALA A 78 -26.94 9.74 -49.70
CA ALA A 78 -26.39 10.62 -50.73
C ALA A 78 -25.84 9.89 -51.97
N GLY A 79 -25.79 8.54 -51.94
CA GLY A 79 -25.34 7.72 -53.07
C GLY A 79 -23.88 7.97 -53.44
N GLU A 80 -23.59 8.19 -54.73
CA GLU A 80 -22.23 8.44 -55.23
C GLU A 80 -21.54 9.64 -54.55
N LEU A 81 -22.31 10.69 -54.23
CA LEU A 81 -21.79 11.91 -53.59
C LEU A 81 -21.35 11.68 -52.13
N GLY A 82 -21.86 10.63 -51.48
CA GLY A 82 -21.56 10.29 -50.10
C GLY A 82 -20.39 9.33 -49.90
N ARG A 83 -19.80 8.76 -50.96
CA ARG A 83 -18.76 7.73 -50.85
C ARG A 83 -17.55 8.15 -49.99
N GLY A 84 -17.08 9.38 -50.15
CA GLY A 84 -15.98 9.91 -49.33
C GLY A 84 -16.35 10.06 -47.85
N PHE A 85 -17.56 10.55 -47.56
CA PHE A 85 -18.09 10.65 -46.20
C PHE A 85 -18.32 9.29 -45.56
N GLN A 86 -18.67 8.26 -46.33
CA GLN A 86 -18.84 6.89 -45.84
C GLN A 86 -17.53 6.32 -45.26
N VAL A 87 -16.40 6.59 -45.91
CA VAL A 87 -15.08 6.15 -45.43
C VAL A 87 -14.76 6.82 -44.10
N VAL A 88 -14.96 8.13 -44.01
CA VAL A 88 -14.73 8.90 -42.77
C VAL A 88 -15.65 8.41 -41.65
N ALA A 89 -16.95 8.20 -41.93
CA ALA A 89 -17.91 7.71 -40.95
C ALA A 89 -17.54 6.32 -40.41
N THR A 90 -17.02 5.44 -41.27
CA THR A 90 -16.54 4.11 -40.88
C THR A 90 -15.31 4.22 -39.96
N GLU A 91 -14.35 5.09 -40.28
CA GLU A 91 -13.16 5.27 -39.45
C GLU A 91 -13.51 5.89 -38.08
N VAL A 92 -14.43 6.86 -38.04
CA VAL A 92 -14.92 7.44 -36.78
C VAL A 92 -15.56 6.39 -35.88
N ARG A 93 -16.35 5.46 -36.45
CA ARG A 93 -16.94 4.35 -35.70
C ARG A 93 -15.89 3.41 -35.15
N LYS A 94 -14.91 3.03 -35.97
CA LYS A 94 -13.81 2.17 -35.56
C LYS A 94 -13.02 2.79 -34.41
N LEU A 95 -12.68 4.08 -34.49
CA LEU A 95 -12.02 4.81 -33.41
C LEU A 95 -12.85 4.85 -32.12
N ALA A 96 -14.17 4.99 -32.24
CA ALA A 96 -15.07 4.95 -31.09
C ALA A 96 -15.14 3.56 -30.45
N GLU A 97 -15.19 2.50 -31.24
CA GLU A 97 -15.16 1.11 -30.76
C GLU A 97 -13.82 0.78 -30.09
N ASP A 98 -12.70 1.19 -30.71
CA ASP A 98 -11.36 1.03 -30.15
C ASP A 98 -11.21 1.81 -28.83
N SER A 99 -11.72 3.04 -28.75
CA SER A 99 -11.71 3.84 -27.51
C SER A 99 -12.49 3.16 -26.37
N ASN A 100 -13.64 2.56 -26.70
CA ASN A 100 -14.44 1.84 -25.70
C ASN A 100 -13.73 0.57 -25.22
N ARG A 101 -13.07 -0.16 -26.12
CA ARG A 101 -12.26 -1.34 -25.76
C ARG A 101 -11.11 -0.93 -24.85
N SER A 102 -10.34 0.10 -25.19
CA SER A 102 -9.26 0.59 -24.32
C SER A 102 -9.76 1.03 -22.95
N ALA A 103 -10.94 1.66 -22.86
CA ALA A 103 -11.55 2.00 -21.58
C ALA A 103 -11.97 0.77 -20.75
N ASN A 104 -12.27 -0.37 -21.39
CA ASN A 104 -12.51 -1.64 -20.70
C ASN A 104 -11.21 -2.26 -20.19
N ASP A 105 -10.17 -2.28 -21.03
CA ASP A 105 -8.86 -2.82 -20.66
C ASP A 105 -8.27 -2.05 -19.47
N ILE A 106 -8.39 -0.71 -19.44
CA ILE A 106 -7.95 0.10 -18.31
C ILE A 106 -8.76 -0.20 -17.05
N GLN A 107 -10.08 -0.46 -17.16
CA GLN A 107 -10.89 -0.81 -15.99
C GLN A 107 -10.42 -2.13 -15.36
N GLU A 108 -10.05 -3.13 -16.15
CA GLU A 108 -9.50 -4.39 -15.63
C GLU A 108 -8.17 -4.16 -14.88
N ILE A 109 -7.30 -3.31 -15.42
CA ILE A 109 -6.05 -2.92 -14.76
C ILE A 109 -6.32 -2.23 -13.42
N LEU A 110 -7.29 -1.32 -13.38
CA LEU A 110 -7.67 -0.61 -12.15
C LEU A 110 -8.27 -1.55 -11.09
N GLN A 111 -9.06 -2.55 -11.49
CA GLN A 111 -9.59 -3.55 -10.58
C GLN A 111 -8.45 -4.36 -9.93
N ASN A 112 -7.50 -4.84 -10.73
CA ASN A 112 -6.32 -5.55 -10.22
C ASN A 112 -5.47 -4.67 -9.29
N PHE A 113 -5.36 -3.39 -9.60
CA PHE A 113 -4.66 -2.43 -8.74
C PHE A 113 -5.38 -2.24 -7.40
N GLN A 114 -6.72 -2.14 -7.40
CA GLN A 114 -7.51 -2.04 -6.17
C GLN A 114 -7.38 -3.29 -5.30
N ASP A 115 -7.37 -4.48 -5.91
CA ASP A 115 -7.13 -5.74 -5.20
C ASP A 115 -5.73 -5.78 -4.57
N THR A 116 -4.72 -5.27 -5.30
CA THR A 116 -3.35 -5.13 -4.78
C THR A 116 -3.30 -4.17 -3.59
N MET A 117 -3.98 -3.03 -3.65
CA MET A 117 -4.06 -2.08 -2.52
C MET A 117 -4.80 -2.66 -1.32
N SER A 118 -5.82 -3.49 -1.55
CA SER A 118 -6.51 -4.23 -0.48
C SER A 118 -5.56 -5.21 0.22
N ALA A 119 -4.77 -5.96 -0.54
CA ALA A 119 -3.75 -6.87 0.00
C ALA A 119 -2.66 -6.12 0.79
N VAL A 120 -2.22 -4.95 0.31
CA VAL A 120 -1.28 -4.07 1.04
C VAL A 120 -1.88 -3.64 2.38
N THR A 121 -3.13 -3.18 2.38
CA THR A 121 -3.83 -2.75 3.60
C THR A 121 -3.93 -3.89 4.61
N GLN A 122 -4.23 -5.11 4.14
CA GLN A 122 -4.27 -6.30 4.98
C GLN A 122 -2.89 -6.63 5.56
N GLY A 123 -1.84 -6.61 4.74
CA GLY A 123 -0.46 -6.86 5.18
C GLY A 123 0.02 -5.86 6.22
N VAL A 124 -0.37 -4.59 6.09
CA VAL A 124 -0.10 -3.55 7.10
C VAL A 124 -0.83 -3.85 8.42
N MET A 125 -2.11 -4.24 8.37
CA MET A 125 -2.85 -4.60 9.58
C MET A 125 -2.21 -5.79 10.31
N ASP A 126 -1.77 -6.80 9.57
CA ASP A 126 -1.13 -7.98 10.16
C ASP A 126 0.27 -7.64 10.71
N SER A 127 1.03 -6.78 10.02
CA SER A 127 2.30 -6.23 10.52
C SER A 127 2.09 -5.45 11.82
N GLY A 128 1.02 -4.66 11.91
CA GLY A 128 0.64 -3.93 13.12
C GLY A 128 0.37 -4.86 14.31
N LYS A 129 -0.34 -5.98 14.10
CA LYS A 129 -0.58 -6.98 15.16
C LYS A 129 0.71 -7.61 15.65
N ILE A 130 1.58 -8.03 14.73
CA ILE A 130 2.88 -8.62 15.06
C ILE A 130 3.73 -7.62 15.85
N ASN A 131 3.76 -6.35 15.42
CA ASN A 131 4.50 -5.30 16.09
C ASN A 131 3.98 -5.04 17.52
N MET A 132 2.66 -5.09 17.74
CA MET A 132 2.08 -4.97 19.08
C MET A 132 2.46 -6.14 19.99
N GLU A 133 2.46 -7.37 19.48
CA GLU A 133 2.91 -8.55 20.23
C GLU A 133 4.41 -8.45 20.56
N GLN A 134 5.23 -8.00 19.60
CA GLN A 134 6.65 -7.76 19.80
C GLN A 134 6.89 -6.71 20.87
N ALA A 135 6.22 -5.55 20.82
CA ALA A 135 6.34 -4.50 21.83
C ALA A 135 6.03 -5.01 23.24
N LYS A 136 5.00 -5.87 23.38
CA LYS A 136 4.69 -6.52 24.66
C LYS A 136 5.84 -7.41 25.13
N HIS A 137 6.39 -8.25 24.25
CA HIS A 137 7.54 -9.09 24.61
C HIS A 137 8.78 -8.26 24.97
N THR A 138 9.04 -7.17 24.26
CA THR A 138 10.11 -6.22 24.59
C THR A 138 9.92 -5.63 25.99
N GLN A 139 8.68 -5.28 26.36
CA GLN A 139 8.36 -4.79 27.70
C GLN A 139 8.58 -5.86 28.78
N ASP A 140 8.19 -7.12 28.52
CA ASP A 140 8.43 -8.23 29.44
C ASP A 140 9.94 -8.45 29.66
N ILE A 141 10.74 -8.40 28.58
CA ILE A 141 12.20 -8.51 28.66
C ILE A 141 12.80 -7.32 29.41
N ALA A 142 12.29 -6.10 29.20
CA ALA A 142 12.73 -4.89 29.92
C ALA A 142 12.61 -5.07 31.44
N GLN A 143 11.48 -5.61 31.91
CA GLN A 143 11.27 -5.90 33.33
C GLN A 143 12.26 -6.96 33.84
N MET A 144 12.54 -8.00 33.04
CA MET A 144 13.52 -9.03 33.40
C MET A 144 14.94 -8.45 33.53
N VAL A 145 15.34 -7.59 32.59
CA VAL A 145 16.65 -6.92 32.62
C VAL A 145 16.78 -5.99 33.82
N GLU A 146 15.73 -5.25 34.18
CA GLU A 146 15.71 -4.45 35.41
C GLU A 146 15.89 -5.32 36.67
N GLY A 147 15.23 -6.48 36.71
CA GLY A 147 15.38 -7.46 37.78
C GLY A 147 16.82 -8.00 37.87
N LEU A 148 17.41 -8.35 36.73
CA LEU A 148 18.80 -8.81 36.66
C LEU A 148 19.78 -7.72 37.07
N LYS A 149 19.53 -6.47 36.73
CA LYS A 149 20.35 -5.33 37.15
C LYS A 149 20.44 -5.22 38.67
N LYS A 150 19.28 -5.32 39.36
CA LYS A 150 19.23 -5.33 40.83
C LYS A 150 20.04 -6.48 41.44
N VAL A 151 19.99 -7.67 40.83
CA VAL A 151 20.79 -8.83 41.27
C VAL A 151 22.29 -8.58 41.03
N GLY A 152 22.65 -8.06 39.85
CA GLY A 152 24.03 -7.70 39.50
C GLY A 152 24.63 -6.69 40.46
N ASP A 153 23.90 -5.61 40.78
CA ASP A 153 24.30 -4.58 41.74
C ASP A 153 24.54 -5.18 43.13
N HIS A 154 23.65 -6.06 43.59
CA HIS A 154 23.81 -6.73 44.88
C HIS A 154 25.04 -7.65 44.93
N LEU A 155 25.29 -8.41 43.86
CA LEU A 155 26.49 -9.25 43.75
C LEU A 155 27.77 -8.41 43.71
N SER A 156 27.75 -7.26 43.03
CA SER A 156 28.88 -6.33 42.99
C SER A 156 29.23 -5.83 44.39
N GLN A 157 28.24 -5.36 45.15
CA GLN A 157 28.41 -4.92 46.53
C GLN A 157 28.95 -6.02 47.44
N LEU A 158 28.48 -7.27 47.30
CA LEU A 158 29.00 -8.40 48.07
C LEU A 158 30.48 -8.68 47.76
N THR A 159 30.87 -8.57 46.49
CA THR A 159 32.27 -8.77 46.08
C THR A 159 33.22 -7.62 46.46
N GLU A 160 32.70 -6.42 46.72
CA GLU A 160 33.50 -5.29 47.23
C GLU A 160 33.71 -5.35 48.75
N ASN A 161 32.80 -6.02 49.48
CA ASN A 161 32.88 -6.21 50.93
C ASN A 161 33.71 -7.43 51.36
N LEU A 162 34.17 -8.25 50.40
CA LEU A 162 35.01 -9.45 50.59
C LEU A 162 36.46 -9.16 50.17
#